data_AF-A0A3B3XCB9-F1
#
_entry.id   AF-A0A3B3XCB9-F1
#
_cell.length_a   1.000
_cell.length_b   1.000
_cell.length_c   1.000
_cell.angle_alpha   90.00
_cell.angle_beta   90.00
_cell.angle_gamma   90.00
#
_symmetry.space_group_name_H-M   'P 1'
#
loop_
_entity.id
_entity.type
_entity.pdbx_description
1 polymer ?
#
loop_
_entity_poly.entity_id
_entity_poly.type
_entity_poly.pdbx_seq_one_letter_code
_entity_poly.pdbx_strand_id
1 'polypeptide(L)' 'LPVVGAYVPQCDEIGSYLPQQCHGSTGYCWCVDSRGQERAGTRTGPGSPSVDCTSGETIYW' A
#
# COMPACT_ATOMS: atom_id res chain seq x y z
N LEU A 1 9.48 -18.38 13.56
CA LEU A 1 9.03 -18.56 12.17
C LEU A 1 8.15 -17.37 11.81
N PRO A 2 8.26 -16.79 10.61
CA PRO A 2 7.31 -15.77 10.16
C PRO A 2 5.90 -16.37 10.14
N VAL A 3 4.92 -15.59 10.60
CA VAL A 3 3.53 -16.05 10.66
C VAL A 3 3.00 -16.16 9.23
N VAL A 4 2.60 -17.36 8.83
CA VAL A 4 2.02 -17.60 7.49
C VAL A 4 0.78 -16.73 7.34
N GLY A 5 0.74 -15.97 6.24
CA GLY A 5 -0.35 -15.05 5.95
C GLY A 5 -0.25 -13.70 6.68
N ALA A 6 0.83 -13.41 7.40
CA ALA A 6 1.09 -12.07 7.89
C ALA A 6 1.28 -11.07 6.75
N TYR A 7 0.98 -9.81 7.02
CA TYR A 7 1.28 -8.72 6.11
C TYR A 7 2.80 -8.56 6.00
N VAL A 8 3.28 -8.50 4.78
CA VAL A 8 4.68 -8.19 4.44
C VAL A 8 4.66 -6.87 3.67
N PRO A 9 5.33 -5.82 4.16
CA PRO A 9 5.44 -4.59 3.42
C PRO A 9 6.08 -4.78 2.06
N GLN A 10 5.48 -4.18 1.05
CA GLN A 10 6.08 -4.06 -0.27
C GLN A 10 6.93 -2.79 -0.33
N CYS A 11 8.13 -2.92 -0.89
CA CYS A 11 9.08 -1.84 -1.06
C CYS A 11 9.62 -1.84 -2.49
N ASP A 12 10.14 -0.70 -2.94
CA ASP A 12 10.89 -0.57 -4.19
C ASP A 12 12.32 -1.12 -4.08
N GLU A 13 13.11 -0.97 -5.16
CA GLU A 13 14.48 -1.48 -5.25
C GLU A 13 15.46 -0.78 -4.28
N ILE A 14 15.13 0.41 -3.79
CA ILE A 14 15.94 1.17 -2.84
C ILE A 14 15.45 1.01 -1.39
N GLY A 15 14.39 0.23 -1.17
CA GLY A 15 13.83 -0.09 0.14
C GLY A 15 12.78 0.91 0.64
N SER A 16 12.32 1.84 -0.20
CA SER A 16 11.20 2.74 0.14
C SER A 16 9.87 2.02 0.03
N TYR A 17 8.90 2.36 0.88
CA TYR A 17 7.55 1.81 0.78
C TYR A 17 6.93 2.14 -0.57
N LEU A 18 6.32 1.15 -1.22
CA LEU A 18 5.48 1.44 -2.38
C LEU A 18 4.25 2.24 -1.91
N PRO A 19 3.78 3.24 -2.68
CA PRO A 19 2.61 4.03 -2.30
C PRO A 19 1.36 3.18 -2.08
N GLN A 20 1.25 2.03 -2.76
CA GLN A 20 0.17 1.07 -2.59
C GLN A 20 0.71 -0.20 -1.93
N GLN A 21 0.12 -0.54 -0.77
CA GLN A 21 0.38 -1.78 -0.05
C GLN A 21 -0.83 -2.71 -0.16
N CYS A 22 -0.58 -4.01 -0.20
CA CYS A 22 -1.56 -5.06 -0.33
C CYS A 22 -1.22 -6.22 0.60
N HIS A 23 -2.20 -6.66 1.39
CA HIS A 23 -2.10 -7.84 2.22
C HIS A 23 -2.49 -9.07 1.41
N GLY A 24 -1.50 -9.77 0.86
CA GLY A 24 -1.72 -10.88 -0.07
C GLY A 24 -2.62 -12.01 0.45
N SER A 25 -2.68 -12.26 1.77
CA SER A 25 -3.53 -13.32 2.33
C SER A 25 -5.00 -12.95 2.48
N THR A 26 -5.31 -11.66 2.63
CA THR A 26 -6.68 -11.16 2.81
C THR A 26 -7.22 -10.47 1.56
N GLY A 27 -6.34 -10.09 0.63
CA GLY A 27 -6.69 -9.37 -0.60
C GLY A 27 -7.02 -7.89 -0.38
N TYR A 28 -6.80 -7.35 0.81
CA TYR A 28 -6.97 -5.91 1.06
C TYR A 28 -5.78 -5.13 0.54
N CYS A 29 -6.03 -3.94 -0.01
CA CYS A 29 -4.99 -2.98 -0.36
C CYS A 29 -5.28 -1.62 0.28
N TRP A 30 -4.27 -0.78 0.45
CA TRP A 30 -4.38 0.59 0.97
C TRP A 30 -3.22 1.44 0.49
N CYS A 31 -3.36 2.75 0.56
CA CYS A 31 -2.26 3.67 0.28
C CYS A 31 -1.47 3.98 1.55
N VAL A 32 -0.16 4.15 1.43
CA VAL A 32 0.72 4.56 2.53
C VAL A 32 1.49 5.84 2.21
N ASP A 33 1.97 6.52 3.25
CA ASP A 33 2.98 7.57 3.14
C ASP A 33 4.41 7.00 3.05
N SER A 34 5.42 7.86 2.93
CA SER A 34 6.83 7.45 2.88
C SER A 34 7.35 6.75 4.14
N ARG A 35 6.59 6.80 5.25
CA ARG A 35 6.88 6.07 6.49
C ARG A 35 6.13 4.73 6.56
N GLY A 36 5.36 4.37 5.54
CA GLY A 36 4.56 3.15 5.50
C GLY A 36 3.25 3.26 6.29
N GLN A 37 2.82 4.46 6.69
CA GLN A 37 1.56 4.64 7.42
C GLN A 37 0.37 4.71 6.48
N GLU A 38 -0.68 3.95 6.78
CA GLU A 38 -1.93 3.95 6.02
C GLU A 38 -2.56 5.35 5.96
N ARG A 39 -2.93 5.77 4.75
CA ARG A 39 -3.75 6.96 4.52
C ARG A 39 -5.22 6.61 4.77
N ALA A 40 -5.86 7.33 5.67
CA ALA A 40 -7.25 7.08 6.04
C ALA A 40 -8.19 7.09 4.81
N GLY A 41 -9.10 6.11 4.75
CA GLY A 41 -10.09 6.00 3.66
C GLY A 41 -9.58 5.37 2.37
N THR A 42 -8.33 4.92 2.32
CA THR A 42 -7.75 4.30 1.12
C THR A 42 -7.83 2.78 1.10
N ARG A 43 -8.27 2.16 2.20
CA ARG A 43 -8.34 0.71 2.32
C ARG A 43 -9.48 0.12 1.49
N THR A 44 -9.14 -0.75 0.55
CA THR A 44 -10.07 -1.46 -0.32
C THR A 44 -10.01 -2.97 -0.08
N GLY A 45 -11.16 -3.63 -0.19
CA GLY A 45 -11.26 -5.08 -0.06
C GLY A 45 -10.99 -5.81 -1.38
N PRO A 46 -10.87 -7.15 -1.34
CA PRO A 46 -10.69 -7.96 -2.54
C PRO A 46 -11.83 -7.71 -3.55
N GLY A 47 -11.48 -7.51 -4.83
CA GLY A 47 -12.44 -7.24 -5.90
C GLY A 47 -12.98 -5.80 -5.95
N SER A 48 -12.58 -4.93 -5.01
CA SER A 48 -12.87 -3.49 -5.11
C SER A 48 -11.93 -2.82 -6.12
N PRO A 49 -12.35 -1.73 -6.77
CA PRO A 49 -11.45 -0.94 -7.61
C PRO A 49 -10.27 -0.41 -6.77
N SER A 50 -9.08 -0.41 -7.37
CA SER A 50 -7.88 0.15 -6.75
C SER A 50 -8.02 1.66 -6.59
N VAL A 51 -7.61 2.17 -5.43
CA VAL A 51 -7.45 3.61 -5.19
C VAL A 51 -6.15 4.10 -5.84
N ASP A 52 -6.17 5.32 -6.38
CA ASP A 52 -4.95 5.95 -6.90
C ASP A 52 -4.10 6.49 -5.75
N CYS A 53 -2.99 5.80 -5.47
CA CYS A 53 -2.06 6.16 -4.40
C CYS A 53 -1.01 7.20 -4.82
N THR A 54 -1.02 7.67 -6.08
CA THR A 54 -0.10 8.71 -6.60
C THR A 54 -0.63 10.12 -6.40
N SER A 55 -1.90 10.26 -6.00
CA SER A 55 -2.67 11.50 -5.81
C SER A 55 -2.17 12.49 -4.74
N GLY A 56 -0.89 12.47 -4.39
CA GLY A 56 -0.26 13.40 -3.43
C GLY A 56 1.08 13.99 -3.86
N GLU A 57 1.65 13.57 -5.01
CA GLU A 57 2.86 14.19 -5.56
C GLU A 57 2.59 14.63 -6.99
N THR A 58 1.61 15.52 -7.17
CA THR A 58 1.59 16.38 -8.35
C THR A 58 2.74 17.37 -8.17
N ILE A 59 3.92 16.97 -8.63
CA ILE A 59 4.98 17.89 -9.00
C ILE A 59 4.36 18.75 -10.12
N TYR A 60 3.98 19.97 -9.79
CA TYR A 60 3.68 20.96 -10.81
C TYR A 60 4.94 21.10 -11.68
N TRP A 61 4.76 20.95 -13.00
CA TRP A 61 5.74 21.24 -14.04
C TRP A 61 6.42 22.60 -13.87
#